data_AF-A0A2N3WE47-F1
#
_entry.id   AF-A0A2N3WE47-F1
#
_cell.length_a   1.000
_cell.length_b   1.000
_cell.length_c   1.000
_cell.angle_alpha   90.00
_cell.angle_beta   90.00
_cell.angle_gamma   90.00
#
_symmetry.space_group_name_H-M   'P 1'
#
loop_
_entity.id
_entity.type
_entity.pdbx_description
1 polymer ?
#
loop_
_entity_poly.entity_id
_entity_poly.type
_entity_poly.pdbx_seq_one_letter_code
_entity_poly.pdbx_strand_id
1 'polypeptide(L)'
;MHNDVTATGHAARIATVDALLPAPAPFEVGGDSVLLSAEVGDTTAAGLSTCTGLGPDSPRSMWRALVEHRLEVQLAGPDPAAGLDALLTRWDEHLRSLARVGDTECAAVLSRPSRDTAGATELLRHGFAPVGVLAVRPAQRMAAGPDATPGVCIRHATPDDLSTAVTLQLELQRYDAQFGRVTLRPGVEELITKELLHHLERPEPQVWIAELYGQPLGMVVLQMPDETGWIRHRVAASRVGYLSSLAVSEAARSSGVGTALAAHAHQVFDEAGADVVLLHHAVANPRSTPFWYAQGYRPLWTGWQRRPAVRSR
;
A
#
# COMPACT_ATOMS: atom_id res chain seq x y z
N MET A 1 21.80 -14.16 18.58
CA MET A 1 21.12 -15.16 19.43
C MET A 1 19.71 -14.76 19.80
N HIS A 2 19.45 -13.67 20.55
CA HIS A 2 18.07 -13.29 20.92
C HIS A 2 17.19 -12.87 19.72
N ASN A 3 17.78 -12.23 18.72
CA ASN A 3 17.12 -11.88 17.45
C ASN A 3 16.73 -13.13 16.64
N ASP A 4 17.62 -14.12 16.55
CA ASP A 4 17.38 -15.34 15.74
C ASP A 4 16.26 -16.21 16.31
N VAL A 5 16.17 -16.30 17.64
CA VAL A 5 15.08 -17.00 18.33
C VAL A 5 13.74 -16.28 18.10
N THR A 6 13.72 -14.95 18.23
CA THR A 6 12.52 -14.14 17.99
C THR A 6 12.07 -14.23 16.52
N ALA A 7 13.01 -14.18 15.57
CA ALA A 7 12.73 -14.33 14.15
C ALA A 7 12.12 -15.70 13.83
N THR A 8 12.67 -16.77 14.41
CA THR A 8 12.17 -18.14 14.22
C THR A 8 10.74 -18.30 14.77
N GLY A 9 10.49 -17.83 15.99
CA GLY A 9 9.15 -17.87 16.58
C GLY A 9 8.14 -17.00 15.81
N HIS A 10 8.58 -15.85 15.32
CA HIS A 10 7.76 -14.99 14.46
C HIS A 10 7.42 -15.67 13.13
N ALA A 11 8.40 -16.31 12.47
CA ALA A 11 8.19 -17.03 11.22
C ALA A 11 7.15 -18.16 11.38
N ALA A 12 7.28 -18.97 12.43
CA ALA A 12 6.34 -20.04 12.73
C ALA A 12 4.91 -19.51 12.92
N ARG A 13 4.77 -18.35 13.56
CA ARG A 13 3.49 -17.68 13.76
C ARG A 13 2.92 -17.07 12.47
N ILE A 14 3.74 -16.39 11.66
CA ILE A 14 3.28 -15.79 10.40
C ILE A 14 2.82 -16.85 9.39
N ALA A 15 3.49 -18.00 9.36
CA ALA A 15 3.12 -19.11 8.49
C ALA A 15 1.68 -19.63 8.72
N THR A 16 1.11 -19.46 9.91
CA THR A 16 -0.27 -19.87 10.22
C THR A 16 -1.31 -18.76 9.97
N VAL A 17 -0.88 -17.51 9.80
CA VAL A 17 -1.76 -16.35 9.62
C VAL A 17 -2.28 -16.27 8.19
N ASP A 18 -1.38 -16.39 7.20
CA ASP A 18 -1.74 -16.32 5.79
C ASP A 18 -0.63 -16.90 4.89
N ALA A 19 -0.98 -17.84 4.02
CA ALA A 19 -0.03 -18.50 3.12
C ALA A 19 0.60 -17.58 2.07
N LEU A 20 0.02 -16.39 1.80
CA LEU A 20 0.58 -15.41 0.88
C LEU A 20 1.58 -14.46 1.55
N LEU A 21 1.82 -14.58 2.86
CA LEU A 21 2.85 -13.79 3.52
C LEU A 21 4.23 -14.40 3.24
N PRO A 22 5.23 -13.58 2.89
CA PRO A 22 6.61 -14.04 2.77
C PRO A 22 7.12 -14.53 4.14
N ALA A 23 7.99 -15.53 4.12
CA ALA A 23 8.69 -15.96 5.33
C ALA A 23 9.57 -14.79 5.84
N PRO A 24 9.41 -14.36 7.10
CA PRO A 24 10.23 -13.30 7.65
C PRO A 24 11.66 -13.80 7.85
N ALA A 25 12.64 -12.97 7.47
CA ALA A 25 14.05 -13.22 7.74
C ALA A 25 14.49 -12.50 9.03
N PRO A 26 15.53 -12.98 9.73
CA PRO A 26 16.14 -12.22 10.82
C PRO A 26 16.53 -10.81 10.38
N PHE A 27 16.39 -9.83 11.28
CA PHE A 27 16.79 -8.47 10.96
C PHE A 27 18.30 -8.36 10.75
N GLU A 28 18.69 -7.76 9.62
CA GLU A 28 20.06 -7.34 9.36
C GLU A 28 20.19 -5.86 9.73
N VAL A 29 21.11 -5.55 10.64
CA VAL A 29 21.38 -4.17 11.04
C VAL A 29 22.46 -3.60 10.12
N GLY A 30 22.12 -2.53 9.41
CA GLY A 30 23.03 -1.81 8.52
C GLY A 30 22.69 -0.32 8.41
N GLY A 31 23.68 0.48 8.05
CA GLY A 31 23.54 1.94 7.94
C GLY A 31 22.99 2.56 9.23
N ASP A 32 21.96 3.40 9.10
CA ASP A 32 21.33 4.13 10.20
C ASP A 32 20.16 3.36 10.86
N SER A 33 20.05 2.04 10.62
CA SER A 33 19.00 1.23 11.24
C SER A 33 19.33 0.92 12.71
N VAL A 34 18.29 0.87 13.55
CA VAL A 34 18.41 0.60 14.98
C VAL A 34 17.56 -0.60 15.35
N LEU A 35 18.20 -1.63 15.91
CA LEU A 35 17.50 -2.80 16.45
C LEU A 35 17.04 -2.52 17.88
N LEU A 36 15.74 -2.65 18.10
CA LEU A 36 15.07 -2.55 19.39
C LEU A 36 14.59 -3.96 19.79
N SER A 37 14.60 -4.27 21.08
CA SER A 37 14.11 -5.53 21.61
C SER A 37 13.22 -5.32 22.83
N ALA A 38 12.29 -6.20 23.11
CA ALA A 38 11.52 -6.19 24.35
C ALA A 38 11.18 -7.62 24.77
N GLU A 39 11.07 -7.84 26.07
CA GLU A 39 10.74 -9.14 26.65
C GLU A 39 9.68 -8.94 27.73
N VAL A 40 8.62 -9.77 27.68
CA VAL A 40 7.53 -9.78 28.65
C VAL A 40 7.19 -11.23 28.97
N GLY A 41 7.66 -11.73 30.12
CA GLY A 41 7.59 -13.15 30.45
C GLY A 41 8.31 -13.99 29.39
N ASP A 42 7.62 -14.98 28.83
CA ASP A 42 8.13 -15.84 27.75
C ASP A 42 7.89 -15.27 26.34
N THR A 43 7.43 -14.03 26.23
CA THR A 43 7.23 -13.34 24.95
C THR A 43 8.42 -12.44 24.64
N THR A 44 8.95 -12.56 23.43
CA THR A 44 10.00 -11.69 22.91
C THR A 44 9.51 -10.90 21.70
N ALA A 45 9.96 -9.66 21.59
CA ALA A 45 9.69 -8.77 20.47
C ALA A 45 11.00 -8.14 19.99
N ALA A 46 11.15 -8.04 18.68
CA ALA A 46 12.25 -7.34 18.03
C ALA A 46 11.68 -6.34 17.03
N GLY A 47 12.33 -5.19 16.90
CA GLY A 47 11.93 -4.16 15.96
C GLY A 47 13.13 -3.53 15.26
N LEU A 48 13.10 -3.48 13.94
CA LEU A 48 14.11 -2.74 13.16
C LEU A 48 13.54 -1.36 12.81
N SER A 49 14.08 -0.34 13.47
CA SER A 49 13.72 1.06 13.23
C SER A 49 14.61 1.63 12.13
N THR A 50 14.00 2.21 11.11
CA THR A 50 14.68 2.91 10.01
C THR A 50 14.06 4.28 9.80
N CYS A 51 14.85 5.24 9.31
CA CYS A 51 14.37 6.57 8.93
C CYS A 51 14.59 6.79 7.44
N THR A 52 13.57 7.27 6.74
CA THR A 52 13.71 7.69 5.34
C THR A 52 13.20 9.11 5.17
N GLY A 53 14.02 9.97 4.57
CA GLY A 53 13.65 11.31 4.13
C GLY A 53 13.39 11.35 2.62
N LEU A 54 12.41 12.14 2.21
CA LEU A 54 12.10 12.44 0.81
C LEU A 54 12.15 13.94 0.58
N GLY A 55 12.67 14.33 -0.59
CA GLY A 55 12.48 15.69 -1.08
C GLY A 55 11.01 15.94 -1.44
N PRO A 56 10.50 17.18 -1.29
CA PRO A 56 9.11 17.51 -1.61
C PRO A 56 8.75 17.23 -3.07
N ASP A 57 9.71 17.39 -3.98
CA ASP A 57 9.54 17.16 -5.43
C ASP A 57 9.68 15.69 -5.84
N SER A 58 9.85 14.77 -4.89
CA SER A 58 9.86 13.34 -5.20
C SER A 58 8.44 12.87 -5.53
N PRO A 59 8.21 12.08 -6.60
CA PRO A 59 6.89 11.49 -6.85
C PRO A 59 6.34 10.68 -5.66
N ARG A 60 7.24 10.11 -4.84
CA ARG A 60 6.87 9.36 -3.63
C ARG A 60 6.30 10.23 -2.51
N SER A 61 6.51 11.56 -2.56
CA SER A 61 6.05 12.50 -1.53
C SER A 61 4.52 12.62 -1.49
N MET A 62 3.81 12.31 -2.57
CA MET A 62 2.34 12.32 -2.64
C MET A 62 1.70 11.24 -1.75
N TRP A 63 2.44 10.15 -1.51
CA TRP A 63 1.92 8.93 -0.88
C TRP A 63 2.39 8.74 0.57
N ARG A 64 3.23 9.66 1.07
CA ARG A 64 4.01 9.50 2.32
C ARG A 64 4.29 10.86 2.98
N ALA A 65 4.58 10.82 4.28
CA ALA A 65 5.19 11.98 4.94
C ALA A 65 6.61 12.23 4.40
N LEU A 66 7.14 13.45 4.50
CA LEU A 66 8.50 13.74 4.00
C LEU A 66 9.56 13.01 4.81
N VAL A 67 9.31 12.80 6.11
CA VAL A 67 10.13 11.95 6.97
C VAL A 67 9.25 10.83 7.50
N GLU A 68 9.67 9.59 7.27
CA GLU A 68 9.04 8.42 7.87
C GLU A 68 10.04 7.65 8.71
N HIS A 69 9.70 7.48 9.99
CA HIS A 69 10.29 6.46 10.83
C HIS A 69 9.49 5.19 10.68
N ARG A 70 10.11 4.14 10.15
CA ARG A 70 9.49 2.84 9.96
C ARG A 70 9.96 1.85 11.01
N LEU A 71 9.03 1.11 11.59
CA LEU A 71 9.31 -0.05 12.42
C LEU A 71 8.87 -1.33 11.71
N GLU A 72 9.82 -2.20 11.42
CA GLU A 72 9.52 -3.60 11.11
C GLU A 72 9.49 -4.39 12.40
N VAL A 73 8.54 -5.30 12.56
CA VAL A 73 8.25 -5.94 13.86
C VAL A 73 8.28 -7.46 13.72
N GLN A 74 8.99 -8.11 14.64
CA GLN A 74 8.95 -9.55 14.87
C GLN A 74 8.49 -9.83 16.30
N LEU A 75 7.58 -10.78 16.46
CA LEU A 75 6.96 -11.16 17.73
C LEU A 75 6.99 -12.68 17.86
N ALA A 76 7.45 -13.18 19.00
CA ALA A 76 7.47 -14.59 19.35
C ALA A 76 6.98 -14.81 20.79
N GLY A 77 6.44 -15.98 21.06
CA GLY A 77 5.91 -16.34 22.38
C GLY A 77 4.39 -16.22 22.50
N PRO A 78 3.84 -16.50 23.70
CA PRO A 78 2.40 -16.70 23.91
C PRO A 78 1.57 -15.41 23.94
N ASP A 79 2.16 -14.24 24.23
CA ASP A 79 1.45 -12.96 24.33
C ASP A 79 2.05 -11.89 23.39
N PRO A 80 1.84 -12.02 22.06
CA PRO A 80 2.36 -11.07 21.09
C PRO A 80 1.85 -9.63 21.29
N ALA A 81 0.70 -9.44 21.95
CA ALA A 81 0.18 -8.10 22.22
C ALA A 81 1.05 -7.39 23.25
N ALA A 82 1.35 -8.04 24.38
CA ALA A 82 2.25 -7.47 25.40
C ALA A 82 3.67 -7.23 24.86
N GLY A 83 4.19 -8.14 24.04
CA GLY A 83 5.48 -7.95 23.37
C GLY A 83 5.50 -6.73 22.44
N LEU A 84 4.41 -6.51 21.68
CA LEU A 84 4.28 -5.33 20.82
C LEU A 84 4.17 -4.04 21.63
N ASP A 85 3.37 -4.01 22.69
CA ASP A 85 3.21 -2.84 23.57
C ASP A 85 4.56 -2.39 24.16
N ALA A 86 5.34 -3.34 24.67
CA ALA A 86 6.67 -3.08 25.20
C ALA A 86 7.63 -2.56 24.12
N LEU A 87 7.60 -3.14 22.91
CA LEU A 87 8.41 -2.69 21.79
C LEU A 87 8.03 -1.27 21.32
N LEU A 88 6.73 -0.97 21.23
CA LEU A 88 6.21 0.35 20.86
C LEU A 88 6.59 1.40 21.91
N THR A 89 6.59 1.05 23.19
CA THR A 89 7.07 1.92 24.27
C THR A 89 8.54 2.31 24.07
N ARG A 90 9.41 1.33 23.80
CA ARG A 90 10.83 1.59 23.50
C ARG A 90 11.02 2.41 22.22
N TRP A 91 10.21 2.12 21.19
CA TRP A 91 10.28 2.89 19.95
C TRP A 91 9.82 4.34 20.15
N ASP A 92 8.80 4.57 20.96
CA ASP A 92 8.33 5.92 21.32
C ASP A 92 9.42 6.73 22.03
N GLU A 93 10.18 6.12 22.93
CA GLU A 93 11.35 6.76 23.56
C GLU A 93 12.43 7.10 22.54
N HIS A 94 12.73 6.18 21.63
CA HIS A 94 13.69 6.41 20.55
C HIS A 94 13.26 7.55 19.63
N LEU A 95 11.98 7.60 19.22
CA LEU A 95 11.45 8.65 18.35
C LEU A 95 11.52 10.04 18.99
N ARG A 96 11.32 10.16 20.32
CA ARG A 96 11.45 11.44 21.04
C ARG A 96 12.87 12.03 20.97
N SER A 97 13.90 11.21 20.77
CA SER A 97 15.26 11.70 20.57
C SER A 97 15.57 12.14 19.13
N LEU A 98 14.76 11.72 18.15
CA LEU A 98 15.03 11.92 16.72
C LEU A 98 14.12 12.95 16.05
N ALA A 99 12.84 12.98 16.45
CA ALA A 99 11.81 13.75 15.76
C ALA A 99 11.26 14.88 16.62
N ARG A 100 10.94 16.00 15.96
CA ARG A 100 10.32 17.15 16.61
C ARG A 100 8.88 16.84 17.00
N VAL A 101 8.51 17.23 18.22
CA VAL A 101 7.13 17.14 18.70
C VAL A 101 6.21 17.96 17.80
N GLY A 102 5.11 17.36 17.34
CA GLY A 102 4.09 18.06 16.56
C GLY A 102 4.40 18.23 15.06
N ASP A 103 5.53 17.71 14.56
CA ASP A 103 5.89 17.85 13.15
C ASP A 103 4.97 17.00 12.24
N THR A 104 4.07 17.68 11.53
CA THR A 104 3.10 17.06 10.63
C THR A 104 3.74 16.49 9.37
N GLU A 105 5.00 16.79 9.04
CA GLU A 105 5.71 16.18 7.92
C GLU A 105 6.58 14.98 8.33
N CYS A 106 6.52 14.62 9.62
CA CYS A 106 7.17 13.45 10.17
C CYS A 106 6.12 12.44 10.65
N ALA A 107 6.20 11.20 10.17
CA ALA A 107 5.29 10.12 10.58
C ALA A 107 6.04 8.91 11.11
N ALA A 108 5.47 8.25 12.12
CA ALA A 108 5.85 6.91 12.53
C ALA A 108 4.92 5.92 11.81
N VAL A 109 5.50 4.93 11.13
CA VAL A 109 4.75 3.95 10.33
C VAL A 109 5.20 2.53 10.62
N LEU A 110 4.27 1.58 10.56
CA LEU A 110 4.57 0.16 10.55
C LEU A 110 3.54 -0.59 9.72
N SER A 111 3.89 -1.79 9.28
CA SER A 111 2.98 -2.66 8.55
C SER A 111 2.81 -3.96 9.31
N ARG A 112 1.56 -4.43 9.43
CA ARG A 112 1.22 -5.69 10.09
C ARG A 112 0.45 -6.57 9.11
N PRO A 113 0.66 -7.89 9.10
CA PRO A 113 -0.22 -8.78 8.35
C PRO A 113 -1.67 -8.56 8.78
N SER A 114 -2.59 -8.38 7.83
CA SER A 114 -3.94 -7.92 8.16
C SER A 114 -4.75 -8.94 8.98
N ARG A 115 -4.42 -10.23 8.87
CA ARG A 115 -5.02 -11.32 9.65
C ARG A 115 -4.30 -11.58 10.98
N ASP A 116 -3.17 -10.92 11.21
CA ASP A 116 -2.47 -10.94 12.48
C ASP A 116 -3.02 -9.82 13.39
N THR A 117 -4.12 -10.13 14.08
CA THR A 117 -4.89 -9.13 14.84
C THR A 117 -4.30 -8.82 16.23
N ALA A 118 -3.39 -9.65 16.74
CA ALA A 118 -2.78 -9.41 18.04
C ALA A 118 -1.93 -8.14 18.00
N GLY A 119 -2.10 -7.28 19.03
CA GLY A 119 -1.41 -5.99 19.09
C GLY A 119 -2.20 -4.80 18.52
N ALA A 120 -3.39 -5.02 17.95
CA ALA A 120 -4.15 -3.95 17.30
C ALA A 120 -4.63 -2.87 18.30
N THR A 121 -5.03 -3.26 19.51
CA THR A 121 -5.43 -2.31 20.56
C THR A 121 -4.23 -1.53 21.08
N GLU A 122 -3.07 -2.17 21.18
CA GLU A 122 -1.80 -1.58 21.62
C GLU A 122 -1.36 -0.50 20.62
N LEU A 123 -1.45 -0.77 19.32
CA LEU A 123 -1.22 0.22 18.28
C LEU A 123 -2.11 1.47 18.46
N LEU A 124 -3.41 1.29 18.74
CA LEU A 124 -4.33 2.39 19.00
C LEU A 124 -3.95 3.18 20.26
N ARG A 125 -3.57 2.51 21.37
CA ARG A 125 -3.09 3.17 22.60
C ARG A 125 -1.83 4.00 22.35
N HIS A 126 -0.93 3.49 21.52
CA HIS A 126 0.26 4.21 21.05
C HIS A 126 -0.07 5.29 20.00
N GLY A 127 -1.32 5.46 19.59
CA GLY A 127 -1.77 6.53 18.71
C GLY A 127 -1.61 6.26 17.22
N PHE A 128 -1.40 5.00 16.84
CA PHE A 128 -1.43 4.59 15.44
C PHE A 128 -2.87 4.40 14.98
N ALA A 129 -3.19 4.88 13.80
CA ALA A 129 -4.42 4.57 13.10
C ALA A 129 -4.11 3.67 11.89
N PRO A 130 -5.01 2.74 11.52
CA PRO A 130 -4.89 2.02 10.26
C PRO A 130 -5.25 2.98 9.12
N VAL A 131 -4.29 3.30 8.25
CA VAL A 131 -4.48 4.31 7.20
C VAL A 131 -4.62 3.70 5.82
N GLY A 132 -4.04 2.53 5.58
CA GLY A 132 -4.17 1.88 4.28
C GLY A 132 -3.88 0.39 4.29
N VAL A 133 -4.27 -0.24 3.20
CA VAL A 133 -4.18 -1.68 2.99
C VAL A 133 -3.37 -1.92 1.74
N LEU A 134 -2.43 -2.87 1.82
CA LEU A 134 -1.94 -3.59 0.64
C LEU A 134 -2.84 -4.80 0.47
N ALA A 135 -3.70 -4.74 -0.54
CA ALA A 135 -4.67 -5.77 -0.84
C ALA A 135 -4.09 -6.73 -1.89
N VAL A 136 -4.48 -8.00 -1.80
CA VAL A 136 -4.06 -9.05 -2.72
C VAL A 136 -5.28 -9.72 -3.35
N ARG A 137 -5.16 -9.99 -4.65
CA ARG A 137 -6.07 -10.85 -5.41
C ARG A 137 -5.22 -11.97 -6.04
N PRO A 138 -5.38 -13.24 -5.64
CA PRO A 138 -4.79 -14.37 -6.35
C PRO A 138 -5.33 -14.47 -7.78
N ALA A 139 -4.51 -14.98 -8.70
CA ALA A 139 -4.93 -15.22 -10.07
C ALA A 139 -6.14 -16.15 -10.15
N GLN A 140 -7.06 -15.83 -11.05
CA GLN A 140 -8.15 -16.72 -11.44
C GLN A 140 -7.87 -17.14 -12.86
N ARG A 141 -7.26 -18.33 -13.03
CA ARG A 141 -6.91 -18.82 -14.36
C ARG A 141 -8.19 -19.13 -15.15
N MET A 142 -8.59 -18.13 -15.95
CA MET A 142 -9.65 -18.12 -16.95
C MET A 142 -11.08 -18.32 -16.41
N ALA A 143 -11.72 -17.22 -16.02
CA ALA A 143 -13.17 -17.09 -16.18
C ALA A 143 -13.48 -16.61 -17.61
N ALA A 144 -14.72 -16.80 -18.10
CA ALA A 144 -15.16 -16.14 -19.32
C ALA A 144 -14.88 -14.62 -19.21
N GLY A 145 -14.50 -13.98 -20.32
CA GLY A 145 -14.20 -12.54 -20.34
C GLY A 145 -15.34 -11.73 -19.70
N PRO A 146 -15.05 -10.58 -19.08
CA PRO A 146 -16.04 -9.86 -18.29
C PRO A 146 -17.28 -9.53 -19.12
N ASP A 147 -18.45 -9.60 -18.48
CA ASP A 147 -19.69 -9.19 -19.10
C ASP A 147 -19.56 -7.75 -19.61
N ALA A 148 -19.99 -7.52 -20.85
CA ALA A 148 -19.96 -6.21 -21.46
C ALA A 148 -20.78 -5.22 -20.61
N THR A 149 -20.14 -4.16 -20.14
CA THR A 149 -20.86 -3.06 -19.49
C THR A 149 -21.41 -2.13 -20.58
N PRO A 150 -22.74 -1.92 -20.68
CA PRO A 150 -23.32 -1.12 -21.75
C PRO A 150 -22.71 0.28 -21.84
N GLY A 151 -22.35 0.66 -23.06
CA GLY A 151 -21.78 1.98 -23.35
C GLY A 151 -20.32 2.17 -22.94
N VAL A 152 -19.67 1.19 -22.31
CA VAL A 152 -18.26 1.26 -21.94
C VAL A 152 -17.39 0.63 -23.02
N CYS A 153 -16.43 1.41 -23.55
CA CYS A 153 -15.36 0.95 -24.42
C CYS A 153 -14.02 1.15 -23.72
N ILE A 154 -13.16 0.13 -23.69
CA ILE A 154 -11.83 0.22 -23.07
C ILE A 154 -10.77 0.10 -24.16
N ARG A 155 -9.83 1.04 -24.18
CA ARG A 155 -8.73 1.09 -25.16
C ARG A 155 -7.43 1.53 -24.49
N HIS A 156 -6.30 1.21 -25.12
CA HIS A 156 -5.03 1.79 -24.71
C HIS A 156 -5.12 3.31 -24.77
N ALA A 157 -4.49 3.96 -23.80
CA ALA A 157 -4.27 5.39 -23.84
C ALA A 157 -3.23 5.72 -24.92
N THR A 158 -3.43 6.85 -25.60
CA THR A 158 -2.46 7.44 -26.53
C THR A 158 -1.84 8.68 -25.89
N PRO A 159 -0.76 9.25 -26.47
CA PRO A 159 -0.22 10.52 -26.00
C PRO A 159 -1.25 11.66 -25.93
N ASP A 160 -2.28 11.63 -26.79
CA ASP A 160 -3.35 12.64 -26.82
C ASP A 160 -4.27 12.57 -25.58
N ASP A 161 -4.27 11.44 -24.86
CA ASP A 161 -5.07 11.27 -23.64
C ASP A 161 -4.40 11.88 -22.38
N LEU A 162 -3.18 12.43 -22.48
CA LEU A 162 -2.44 12.92 -21.32
C LEU A 162 -3.24 13.91 -20.46
N SER A 163 -3.89 14.89 -21.09
CA SER A 163 -4.69 15.90 -20.38
C SER A 163 -5.87 15.28 -19.61
N THR A 164 -6.52 14.29 -20.21
CA THR A 164 -7.62 13.52 -19.62
C THR A 164 -7.13 12.67 -18.45
N ALA A 165 -6.03 11.94 -18.64
CA ALA A 165 -5.42 11.09 -17.62
C ALA A 165 -4.97 11.91 -16.40
N VAL A 166 -4.34 13.07 -16.63
CA VAL A 166 -3.94 14.00 -15.56
C VAL A 166 -5.17 14.49 -14.78
N THR A 167 -6.24 14.86 -15.49
CA THR A 167 -7.49 15.31 -14.86
C THR A 167 -8.10 14.22 -13.97
N LEU A 168 -8.21 12.99 -14.47
CA LEU A 168 -8.72 11.84 -13.73
C LEU A 168 -7.84 11.51 -12.50
N GLN A 169 -6.53 11.53 -12.66
CA GLN A 169 -5.59 11.26 -11.57
C GLN A 169 -5.66 12.34 -10.49
N LEU A 170 -5.77 13.62 -10.86
CA LEU A 170 -5.95 14.72 -9.92
C LEU A 170 -7.27 14.61 -9.16
N GLU A 171 -8.36 14.21 -9.82
CA GLU A 171 -9.64 13.95 -9.17
C GLU A 171 -9.51 12.84 -8.12
N LEU A 172 -8.87 11.72 -8.48
CA LEU A 172 -8.60 10.61 -7.58
C LEU A 172 -7.76 11.06 -6.37
N GLN A 173 -6.66 11.77 -6.60
CA GLN A 173 -5.76 12.27 -5.54
C GLN A 173 -6.50 13.21 -4.57
N ARG A 174 -7.31 14.14 -5.10
CA ARG A 174 -8.12 15.04 -4.27
C ARG A 174 -9.13 14.29 -3.42
N TYR A 175 -9.71 13.22 -3.95
CA TYR A 175 -10.63 12.39 -3.20
C TYR A 175 -9.89 11.59 -2.10
N ASP A 176 -8.78 10.93 -2.45
CA ASP A 176 -8.04 10.07 -1.52
C ASP A 176 -7.32 10.83 -0.40
N ALA A 177 -6.96 12.10 -0.62
CA ALA A 177 -6.33 12.96 0.37
C ALA A 177 -7.17 13.14 1.65
N GLN A 178 -8.48 12.89 1.59
CA GLN A 178 -9.41 12.99 2.71
C GLN A 178 -9.22 11.86 3.73
N PHE A 179 -8.51 10.78 3.38
CA PHE A 179 -8.45 9.54 4.18
C PHE A 179 -7.07 9.26 4.78
N GLY A 180 -6.15 10.24 4.75
CA GLY A 180 -4.88 10.20 5.49
C GLY A 180 -3.74 9.37 4.87
N ARG A 181 -3.99 8.65 3.77
CA ARG A 181 -2.96 7.92 3.01
C ARG A 181 -2.26 8.79 1.97
N VAL A 182 -2.98 9.75 1.37
CA VAL A 182 -2.48 10.67 0.35
C VAL A 182 -2.25 12.04 0.98
N THR A 183 -1.16 12.69 0.61
CA THR A 183 -0.87 14.10 0.97
C THR A 183 -0.79 14.93 -0.30
N LEU A 184 -1.76 15.84 -0.49
CA LEU A 184 -1.67 16.83 -1.57
C LEU A 184 -0.57 17.84 -1.25
N ARG A 185 0.25 18.13 -2.25
CA ARG A 185 1.37 19.06 -2.15
C ARG A 185 1.33 20.04 -3.33
N PRO A 186 1.90 21.25 -3.18
CA PRO A 186 2.21 22.08 -4.34
C PRO A 186 3.05 21.28 -5.35
N GLY A 187 2.82 21.47 -6.64
CA GLY A 187 3.54 20.74 -7.68
C GLY A 187 2.95 19.36 -8.05
N VAL A 188 1.83 18.95 -7.43
CA VAL A 188 1.23 17.62 -7.64
C VAL A 188 0.82 17.37 -9.09
N GLU A 189 0.34 18.39 -9.79
CA GLU A 189 -0.07 18.29 -11.20
C GLU A 189 1.13 18.05 -12.11
N GLU A 190 2.23 18.74 -11.87
CA GLU A 190 3.48 18.57 -12.62
C GLU A 190 4.09 17.18 -12.38
N LEU A 191 4.03 16.67 -11.14
CA LEU A 191 4.50 15.32 -10.81
C LEU A 191 3.65 14.25 -11.50
N ILE A 192 2.33 14.37 -11.42
CA ILE A 192 1.38 13.46 -12.08
C ILE A 192 1.55 13.50 -13.60
N THR A 193 1.72 14.69 -14.18
CA THR A 193 1.92 14.85 -15.62
C THR A 193 3.19 14.14 -16.07
N LYS A 194 4.30 14.30 -15.33
CA LYS A 194 5.56 13.61 -15.64
C LYS A 194 5.44 12.09 -15.53
N GLU A 195 4.78 11.60 -14.48
CA GLU A 195 4.58 10.16 -14.27
C GLU A 195 3.71 9.55 -15.38
N LEU A 196 2.57 10.18 -15.72
CA LEU A 196 1.69 9.71 -16.78
C LEU A 196 2.34 9.80 -18.16
N LEU A 197 3.06 10.88 -18.46
CA LEU A 197 3.82 10.99 -19.71
C LEU A 197 4.83 9.84 -19.84
N HIS A 198 5.57 9.55 -18.76
CA HIS A 198 6.50 8.42 -18.75
C HIS A 198 5.81 7.08 -19.04
N HIS A 199 4.59 6.86 -18.55
CA HIS A 199 3.82 5.65 -18.85
C HIS A 199 3.29 5.60 -20.30
N LEU A 200 2.90 6.74 -20.87
CA LEU A 200 2.36 6.86 -22.23
C LEU A 200 3.45 6.76 -23.32
N GLU A 201 4.68 7.17 -23.03
CA GLU A 201 5.82 7.10 -23.97
C GLU A 201 6.40 5.69 -24.13
N ARG A 202 5.87 4.71 -23.40
CA ARG A 202 6.34 3.33 -23.46
C ARG A 202 5.86 2.64 -24.75
N PRO A 203 6.67 1.73 -25.33
CA PRO A 203 6.24 0.95 -26.50
C PRO A 203 4.95 0.16 -26.28
N GLU A 204 4.74 -0.31 -25.05
CA GLU A 204 3.50 -0.94 -24.58
C GLU A 204 2.94 -0.12 -23.42
N PRO A 205 2.07 0.88 -23.70
CA PRO A 205 1.50 1.75 -22.68
C PRO A 205 0.72 0.96 -21.64
N GLN A 206 1.07 1.17 -20.38
CA GLN A 206 0.43 0.53 -19.23
C GLN A 206 -0.79 1.32 -18.70
N VAL A 207 -1.33 2.20 -19.55
CA VAL A 207 -2.47 3.06 -19.25
C VAL A 207 -3.60 2.72 -20.20
N TRP A 208 -4.78 2.50 -19.63
CA TRP A 208 -6.01 2.22 -20.37
C TRP A 208 -7.05 3.29 -20.04
N ILE A 209 -7.79 3.71 -21.06
CA ILE A 209 -8.91 4.65 -20.95
C ILE A 209 -10.21 3.88 -21.12
N ALA A 210 -11.18 4.17 -20.24
CA ALA A 210 -12.56 3.77 -20.41
C ALA A 210 -13.38 4.96 -20.91
N GLU A 211 -13.98 4.78 -22.08
CA GLU A 211 -14.94 5.69 -22.67
C GLU A 211 -16.36 5.23 -22.33
N LEU A 212 -17.15 6.10 -21.70
CA LEU A 212 -18.58 5.90 -21.47
C LEU A 212 -19.36 6.73 -22.49
N TYR A 213 -20.07 6.05 -23.41
CA TYR A 213 -20.75 6.68 -24.54
C TYR A 213 -19.85 7.63 -25.34
N GLY A 214 -18.59 7.23 -25.55
CA GLY A 214 -17.58 7.99 -26.30
C GLY A 214 -16.90 9.12 -25.51
N GLN A 215 -17.16 9.26 -24.21
CA GLN A 215 -16.49 10.23 -23.35
C GLN A 215 -15.46 9.53 -22.44
N PRO A 216 -14.17 9.92 -22.44
CA PRO A 216 -13.11 9.25 -21.67
C PRO A 216 -13.20 9.59 -20.18
N LEU A 217 -14.00 8.82 -19.45
CA LEU A 217 -14.39 9.11 -18.06
C LEU A 217 -13.80 8.13 -17.04
N GLY A 218 -12.92 7.22 -17.48
CA GLY A 218 -12.19 6.33 -16.58
C GLY A 218 -10.79 6.03 -17.08
N MET A 219 -9.91 5.67 -16.14
CA MET A 219 -8.51 5.35 -16.37
C MET A 219 -8.08 4.22 -15.43
N VAL A 220 -7.20 3.34 -15.91
CA VAL A 220 -6.42 2.44 -15.05
C VAL A 220 -4.96 2.45 -15.46
N VAL A 221 -4.06 2.43 -14.48
CA VAL A 221 -2.61 2.34 -14.66
C VAL A 221 -2.10 1.05 -14.04
N LEU A 222 -1.38 0.25 -14.82
CA LEU A 222 -0.88 -1.07 -14.44
C LEU A 222 0.65 -1.07 -14.35
N GLN A 223 1.19 -1.98 -13.56
CA GLN A 223 2.60 -2.37 -13.58
C GLN A 223 2.68 -3.89 -13.74
N MET A 224 3.33 -4.32 -14.80
CA MET A 224 3.41 -5.74 -15.17
C MET A 224 4.40 -6.49 -14.28
N PRO A 225 4.35 -7.85 -14.23
CA PRO A 225 5.19 -8.64 -13.33
C PRO A 225 6.70 -8.31 -13.34
N ASP A 226 7.24 -7.90 -14.48
CA ASP A 226 8.66 -7.59 -14.61
C ASP A 226 9.05 -6.23 -13.99
N GLU A 227 8.07 -5.44 -13.57
CA GLU A 227 8.22 -4.06 -13.07
C GLU A 227 7.97 -3.92 -11.57
N THR A 228 7.42 -4.96 -10.95
CA THR A 228 6.97 -4.94 -9.54
C THR A 228 8.05 -5.39 -8.57
N GLY A 229 9.32 -5.37 -8.99
CA GLY A 229 10.47 -5.75 -8.17
C GLY A 229 10.54 -5.00 -6.82
N TRP A 230 10.00 -3.79 -6.77
CA TRP A 230 9.95 -2.94 -5.57
C TRP A 230 8.95 -3.42 -4.50
N ILE A 231 7.89 -4.14 -4.87
CA ILE A 231 6.83 -4.60 -3.95
C ILE A 231 6.83 -6.13 -3.75
N ARG A 232 7.53 -6.89 -4.60
CA ARG A 232 7.56 -8.36 -4.55
C ARG A 232 7.85 -8.95 -3.16
N HIS A 233 8.67 -8.26 -2.36
CA HIS A 233 9.05 -8.68 -1.01
C HIS A 233 7.89 -8.69 -0.01
N ARG A 234 6.69 -8.22 -0.38
CA ARG A 234 5.49 -8.20 0.46
C ARG A 234 4.59 -9.43 0.27
N VAL A 235 4.88 -10.31 -0.67
CA VAL A 235 4.00 -11.45 -0.97
C VAL A 235 4.82 -12.70 -1.31
N ALA A 236 4.35 -13.86 -0.87
CA ALA A 236 4.92 -15.16 -1.24
C ALA A 236 4.41 -15.60 -2.62
N ALA A 237 4.74 -14.83 -3.66
CA ALA A 237 4.40 -15.11 -5.05
C ALA A 237 5.54 -14.66 -5.97
N SER A 238 5.71 -15.35 -7.11
CA SER A 238 6.84 -15.09 -8.01
C SER A 238 6.51 -14.00 -9.03
N ARG A 239 5.34 -14.07 -9.67
CA ARG A 239 4.91 -13.11 -10.68
C ARG A 239 3.82 -12.20 -10.10
N VAL A 240 4.15 -10.93 -9.85
CA VAL A 240 3.27 -10.01 -9.14
C VAL A 240 2.82 -8.89 -10.07
N GLY A 241 1.53 -8.82 -10.41
CA GLY A 241 0.95 -7.63 -11.03
C GLY A 241 0.68 -6.55 -9.98
N TYR A 242 0.77 -5.27 -10.35
CA TYR A 242 0.39 -4.17 -9.46
C TYR A 242 -0.55 -3.18 -10.17
N LEU A 243 -1.77 -3.04 -9.63
CA LEU A 243 -2.72 -2.04 -10.09
C LEU A 243 -2.40 -0.74 -9.36
N SER A 244 -1.82 0.20 -10.10
CA SER A 244 -1.24 1.43 -9.54
C SER A 244 -2.30 2.47 -9.20
N SER A 245 -3.23 2.70 -10.12
CA SER A 245 -4.39 3.55 -9.90
C SER A 245 -5.55 3.10 -10.78
N LEU A 246 -6.77 3.32 -10.29
CA LEU A 246 -7.99 3.26 -11.07
C LEU A 246 -8.80 4.49 -10.70
N ALA A 247 -9.08 5.34 -11.68
CA ALA A 247 -9.84 6.56 -11.53
C ALA A 247 -11.09 6.50 -12.39
N VAL A 248 -12.22 6.95 -11.84
CA VAL A 248 -13.46 7.18 -12.58
C VAL A 248 -13.91 8.58 -12.24
N SER A 249 -14.18 9.38 -13.27
CA SER A 249 -14.67 10.74 -13.11
C SER A 249 -15.93 10.76 -12.25
N GLU A 250 -16.07 11.79 -11.43
CA GLU A 250 -17.25 12.02 -10.60
C GLU A 250 -18.55 11.95 -11.41
N ALA A 251 -18.54 12.47 -12.63
CA ALA A 251 -19.68 12.46 -13.56
C ALA A 251 -20.12 11.04 -13.98
N ALA A 252 -19.24 10.04 -13.85
CA ALA A 252 -19.49 8.65 -14.24
C ALA A 252 -19.47 7.67 -13.06
N ARG A 253 -19.51 8.14 -11.80
CA ARG A 253 -19.55 7.22 -10.65
C ARG A 253 -20.84 6.42 -10.65
N SER A 254 -20.76 5.17 -10.18
CA SER A 254 -21.88 4.21 -10.17
C SER A 254 -22.44 3.85 -11.56
N SER A 255 -21.70 4.11 -12.64
CA SER A 255 -22.09 3.75 -14.02
C SER A 255 -21.61 2.35 -14.46
N GLY A 256 -20.81 1.67 -13.65
CA GLY A 256 -20.16 0.40 -14.01
C GLY A 256 -18.76 0.54 -14.62
N VAL A 257 -18.32 1.75 -15.00
CA VAL A 257 -16.98 2.00 -15.59
C VAL A 257 -15.84 1.43 -14.72
N GLY A 258 -15.90 1.62 -13.40
CA GLY A 258 -14.86 1.11 -12.50
C GLY A 258 -14.77 -0.42 -12.49
N THR A 259 -15.92 -1.10 -12.49
CA THR A 259 -15.99 -2.57 -12.56
C THR A 259 -15.44 -3.07 -13.90
N ALA A 260 -15.80 -2.42 -15.01
CA ALA A 260 -15.30 -2.77 -16.34
C ALA A 260 -13.77 -2.62 -16.42
N LEU A 261 -13.22 -1.52 -15.91
CA LEU A 261 -11.77 -1.29 -15.84
C LEU A 261 -11.05 -2.32 -14.96
N ALA A 262 -11.61 -2.64 -13.79
CA ALA A 262 -11.02 -3.63 -12.89
C ALA A 262 -10.98 -5.02 -13.54
N ALA A 263 -12.07 -5.44 -14.19
CA ALA A 263 -12.14 -6.73 -14.85
C ALA A 263 -11.20 -6.81 -16.06
N HIS A 264 -11.10 -5.73 -16.85
CA HIS A 264 -10.13 -5.63 -17.93
C HIS A 264 -8.68 -5.72 -17.41
N ALA A 265 -8.35 -4.98 -16.34
CA ALA A 265 -7.04 -5.04 -15.72
C ALA A 265 -6.68 -6.45 -15.22
N HIS A 266 -7.65 -7.18 -14.65
CA HIS A 266 -7.45 -8.56 -14.23
C HIS A 266 -7.16 -9.49 -15.40
N GLN A 267 -7.89 -9.34 -16.51
CA GLN A 267 -7.62 -10.10 -17.73
C GLN A 267 -6.20 -9.83 -18.26
N VAL A 268 -5.76 -8.57 -18.29
CA VAL A 268 -4.39 -8.21 -18.71
C VAL A 268 -3.34 -8.87 -17.81
N PHE A 269 -3.57 -8.91 -16.49
CA PHE A 269 -2.65 -9.59 -15.57
C PHE A 269 -2.67 -11.12 -15.73
N ASP A 270 -3.84 -11.71 -15.96
CA ASP A 270 -3.99 -13.16 -16.16
C ASP A 270 -3.30 -13.59 -17.47
N GLU A 271 -3.43 -12.81 -18.55
CA GLU A 271 -2.73 -13.02 -19.83
C GLU A 271 -1.21 -12.87 -19.70
N ALA A 272 -0.75 -11.95 -18.86
CA ALA A 272 0.66 -11.82 -18.51
C ALA A 272 1.15 -12.87 -17.50
N GLY A 273 0.29 -13.80 -17.07
CA GLY A 273 0.63 -14.88 -16.16
C GLY A 273 1.05 -14.39 -14.77
N ALA A 274 0.42 -13.32 -14.25
CA ALA A 274 0.59 -12.94 -12.85
C ALA A 274 0.03 -14.04 -11.93
N ASP A 275 0.72 -14.35 -10.84
CA ASP A 275 0.24 -15.27 -9.80
C ASP A 275 -0.72 -14.55 -8.85
N VAL A 276 -0.44 -13.27 -8.61
CA VAL A 276 -1.22 -12.39 -7.74
C VAL A 276 -1.21 -10.97 -8.31
N VAL A 277 -2.27 -10.22 -8.02
CA VAL A 277 -2.34 -8.77 -8.25
C VAL A 277 -2.39 -8.08 -6.89
N LEU A 278 -1.52 -7.08 -6.73
CA LEU A 278 -1.49 -6.21 -5.55
C LEU A 278 -2.05 -4.83 -5.90
N LEU A 279 -2.66 -4.18 -4.91
CA LEU A 279 -2.97 -2.76 -4.96
C LEU A 279 -2.96 -2.16 -3.57
N HIS A 280 -2.90 -0.83 -3.51
CA HIS A 280 -3.12 -0.11 -2.28
C HIS A 280 -4.43 0.66 -2.29
N HIS A 281 -5.13 0.67 -1.16
CA HIS A 281 -6.25 1.57 -0.93
C HIS A 281 -6.20 2.15 0.50
N ALA A 282 -6.83 3.31 0.71
CA ALA A 282 -7.02 3.86 2.04
C ALA A 282 -8.10 3.07 2.79
N VAL A 283 -7.89 2.76 4.07
CA VAL A 283 -8.85 1.96 4.88
C VAL A 283 -10.19 2.69 4.99
N ALA A 284 -10.13 3.98 5.32
CA ALA A 284 -11.30 4.80 5.58
C ALA A 284 -12.03 5.28 4.31
N ASN A 285 -11.51 4.99 3.10
CA ASN A 285 -12.19 5.39 1.87
C ASN A 285 -13.46 4.53 1.68
N PRO A 286 -14.67 5.12 1.80
CA PRO A 286 -15.92 4.37 1.83
C PRO A 286 -16.33 3.84 0.45
N ARG A 287 -15.64 4.25 -0.62
CA ARG A 287 -15.87 3.76 -1.98
C ARG A 287 -14.84 2.70 -2.36
N SER A 288 -13.55 3.00 -2.19
CA SER A 288 -12.47 2.11 -2.62
C SER A 288 -12.45 0.81 -1.83
N THR A 289 -12.58 0.86 -0.50
CA THR A 289 -12.54 -0.36 0.34
C THR A 289 -13.59 -1.39 -0.05
N PRO A 290 -14.91 -1.08 -0.06
CA PRO A 290 -15.90 -2.07 -0.47
C PRO A 290 -15.80 -2.43 -1.96
N PHE A 291 -15.44 -1.48 -2.83
CA PHE A 291 -15.25 -1.74 -4.26
C PHE A 291 -14.19 -2.82 -4.50
N TRP A 292 -12.98 -2.65 -3.96
CA TRP A 292 -11.90 -3.61 -4.18
C TRP A 292 -12.20 -4.99 -3.58
N TYR A 293 -12.87 -5.05 -2.44
CA TYR A 293 -13.28 -6.33 -1.87
C TYR A 293 -14.33 -7.04 -2.73
N ALA A 294 -15.25 -6.29 -3.35
CA ALA A 294 -16.17 -6.84 -4.35
C ALA A 294 -15.45 -7.31 -5.63
N GLN A 295 -14.29 -6.74 -5.97
CA GLN A 295 -13.45 -7.19 -7.09
C GLN A 295 -12.54 -8.39 -6.75
N GLY A 296 -12.77 -9.06 -5.62
CA GLY A 296 -12.02 -10.25 -5.21
C GLY A 296 -10.69 -9.99 -4.51
N TYR A 297 -10.39 -8.73 -4.16
CA TYR A 297 -9.26 -8.43 -3.30
C TYR A 297 -9.58 -8.70 -1.84
N ARG A 298 -8.56 -9.03 -1.07
CA ARG A 298 -8.61 -9.08 0.39
C ARG A 298 -7.39 -8.39 0.98
N PRO A 299 -7.47 -7.87 2.22
CA PRO A 299 -6.31 -7.26 2.86
C PRO A 299 -5.23 -8.31 3.13
N LEU A 300 -3.98 -8.03 2.74
CA LEU A 300 -2.80 -8.84 3.06
C LEU A 300 -1.97 -8.15 4.16
N TRP A 301 -1.72 -6.85 3.98
CA TRP A 301 -1.06 -6.02 4.99
C TRP A 301 -1.87 -4.78 5.32
N THR A 302 -1.88 -4.43 6.60
CA THR A 302 -2.43 -3.18 7.11
C THR A 302 -1.27 -2.25 7.47
N GLY A 303 -1.23 -1.09 6.82
CA GLY A 303 -0.34 0.01 7.16
C GLY A 303 -0.93 0.85 8.29
N TRP A 304 -0.17 0.95 9.38
CA TRP A 304 -0.48 1.73 10.56
C TRP A 304 0.40 2.97 10.59
N GLN A 305 -0.21 4.12 10.90
CA GLN A 305 0.48 5.41 10.92
C GLN A 305 0.11 6.21 12.16
N ARG A 306 1.11 6.84 12.75
CA ARG A 306 0.97 7.94 13.70
C ARG A 306 1.66 9.17 13.14
N ARG A 307 0.88 10.22 12.88
CA ARG A 307 1.34 11.48 12.29
C ARG A 307 0.72 12.63 13.10
N PRO A 308 1.51 13.47 13.79
CA PRO A 308 2.98 13.52 13.83
C PRO A 308 3.63 12.28 14.50
N ALA A 309 4.87 11.94 14.12
CA ALA A 309 5.61 10.80 14.66
C ALA A 309 5.75 10.87 16.19
N VAL A 310 5.93 12.08 16.73
CA VAL A 310 5.95 12.39 18.17
C VAL A 310 4.81 13.35 18.48
N ARG A 311 3.86 12.90 19.30
CA ARG A 311 2.68 13.67 19.72
C ARG A 311 3.03 14.65 20.84
N SER A 312 2.36 15.80 20.88
CA SER A 312 2.28 16.60 22.10
C SER A 312 1.52 15.80 23.17
N ARG A 313 1.96 15.89 24.43
CA ARG A 313 1.21 15.33 25.56
C ARG A 313 -0.13 16.01 25.73
#